data_AF-A0A9X0FV09-F1
#
_entry.id   AF-A0A9X0FV09-F1
#
_cell.length_a   1.000
_cell.length_b   1.000
_cell.length_c   1.000
_cell.angle_alpha   90.00
_cell.angle_beta   90.00
_cell.angle_gamma   90.00
#
_symmetry.space_group_name_H-M   'P 1'
#
loop_
_entity.id
_entity.type
_entity.pdbx_description
1 polymer ?
#
loop_
_entity_poly.entity_id
_entity_poly.type
_entity_poly.pdbx_seq_one_letter_code
_entity_poly.pdbx_strand_id
1 'polypeptide(L)'
;MEIIKVLNTSVVLAKRDDGKEIIVMGKAIGFKNKPGSLIQEEDIQKIYVLEDQGTSNDLAELMRETPEEFLIITDEIISYAKHRLSTHLNEHL
;
A
#
# COMPACT_ATOMS: atom_id res chain seq x y z
N MET A 1 3.39 -10.56 -8.57
CA MET A 1 2.66 -10.12 -7.36
C MET A 1 1.28 -10.76 -7.29
N GLU A 2 0.98 -11.50 -6.22
CA GLU A 2 -0.30 -12.19 -6.00
C GLU A 2 -1.01 -11.63 -4.77
N ILE A 3 -2.32 -11.40 -4.84
CA ILE A 3 -3.10 -10.90 -3.71
C ILE A 3 -3.32 -12.00 -2.67
N ILE A 4 -2.90 -11.74 -1.43
CA ILE A 4 -3.18 -12.60 -0.28
C ILE A 4 -4.55 -12.23 0.33
N LYS A 5 -4.79 -10.92 0.51
CA LYS A 5 -5.98 -10.43 1.22
C LYS A 5 -6.38 -9.05 0.72
N VAL A 6 -7.69 -8.81 0.59
CA VAL A 6 -8.22 -7.46 0.36
C VAL A 6 -8.42 -6.78 1.71
N LEU A 7 -7.84 -5.59 1.90
CA LEU A 7 -7.94 -4.84 3.16
C LEU A 7 -9.08 -3.81 3.09
N ASN A 8 -9.16 -3.06 1.98
CA ASN A 8 -10.28 -2.17 1.65
C ASN A 8 -10.38 -2.02 0.12
N THR A 9 -11.23 -1.10 -0.36
CA THR A 9 -11.45 -0.86 -1.80
C THR A 9 -10.17 -0.55 -2.59
N SER A 10 -9.21 0.12 -1.96
CA SER A 10 -8.00 0.65 -2.63
C SER A 10 -6.69 0.15 -2.04
N VAL A 11 -6.74 -0.79 -1.09
CA VAL A 11 -5.58 -1.37 -0.41
C VAL A 11 -5.72 -2.89 -0.32
N VAL A 12 -4.67 -3.60 -0.72
CA VAL A 12 -4.57 -5.06 -0.64
C VAL A 12 -3.23 -5.49 -0.05
N LEU A 13 -3.23 -6.62 0.65
CA LEU A 13 -2.02 -7.33 1.04
C LEU A 13 -1.66 -8.31 -0.08
N ALA A 14 -0.42 -8.27 -0.55
CA ALA A 14 0.06 -9.09 -1.65
C ALA A 14 1.40 -9.75 -1.31
N LYS A 15 1.68 -10.83 -2.02
CA LYS A 15 2.98 -11.51 -2.00
C LYS A 15 3.74 -11.17 -3.27
N ARG A 16 4.98 -10.74 -3.10
CA ARG A 16 5.92 -10.51 -4.20
C ARG A 16 6.66 -11.81 -4.53
N ASP A 17 7.26 -11.86 -5.73
CA ASP A 17 7.85 -13.10 -6.27
C ASP A 17 9.07 -13.57 -5.47
N ASP A 18 9.72 -12.67 -4.72
CA ASP A 18 10.79 -12.98 -3.75
C ASP A 18 10.28 -13.50 -2.39
N GLY A 19 8.96 -13.71 -2.27
CA GLY A 19 8.31 -14.25 -1.09
C GLY A 19 7.95 -13.22 -0.03
N LYS A 20 8.33 -11.95 -0.21
CA LYS A 20 8.01 -10.88 0.75
C LYS A 20 6.54 -10.46 0.66
N GLU A 21 5.94 -10.22 1.82
CA GLU A 21 4.63 -9.59 1.91
C GLU A 21 4.76 -8.08 1.73
N ILE A 22 3.81 -7.50 1.01
CA ILE A 22 3.76 -6.08 0.69
C ILE A 22 2.32 -5.58 0.77
N ILE A 23 2.14 -4.32 1.14
CA ILE A 23 0.85 -3.65 1.03
C ILE A 23 0.85 -2.86 -0.28
N VAL A 24 -0.16 -3.08 -1.10
CA VAL A 24 -0.33 -2.41 -2.39
C VAL A 24 -1.53 -1.49 -2.31
N MET A 25 -1.30 -0.22 -2.61
CA MET A 25 -2.33 0.81 -2.74
C MET A 25 -2.53 1.15 -4.20
N GLY A 26 -3.79 1.24 -4.63
CA GLY A 26 -4.16 1.44 -6.02
C GLY A 26 -5.62 1.77 -6.19
N LYS A 27 -5.98 2.45 -7.28
CA LYS A 27 -7.35 2.92 -7.50
C LYS A 27 -8.32 1.74 -7.65
N ALA A 28 -9.19 1.55 -6.67
CA ALA A 28 -10.18 0.46 -6.64
C ALA A 28 -9.57 -0.95 -6.80
N ILE A 29 -8.30 -1.12 -6.41
CA ILE A 29 -7.56 -2.38 -6.61
C ILE A 29 -8.17 -3.55 -5.83
N GLY A 30 -8.70 -3.30 -4.64
CA GLY A 30 -9.40 -4.30 -3.82
C GLY A 30 -10.82 -4.61 -4.28
N PHE A 31 -11.44 -3.70 -5.06
CA PHE A 31 -12.72 -3.95 -5.70
C PHE A 31 -12.57 -4.78 -6.99
N LYS A 32 -11.55 -4.49 -7.79
CA LYS A 32 -11.30 -5.17 -9.07
C LYS A 32 -10.76 -6.59 -8.92
N ASN A 33 -10.09 -6.87 -7.81
CA ASN A 33 -9.35 -8.12 -7.65
C ASN A 33 -9.80 -8.92 -6.41
N LYS A 34 -9.41 -10.20 -6.38
CA LYS A 34 -9.72 -11.14 -5.29
C LYS A 34 -8.45 -11.82 -4.77
N PRO A 35 -8.45 -12.41 -3.56
CA PRO A 35 -7.35 -13.28 -3.14
C PRO A 35 -7.02 -14.34 -4.19
N GLY A 36 -5.73 -14.57 -4.44
CA GLY A 36 -5.20 -15.44 -5.50
C GLY A 36 -5.07 -14.79 -6.88
N SER A 37 -5.50 -13.54 -7.05
CA SER A 37 -5.35 -12.82 -8.34
C SER A 37 -3.95 -12.23 -8.48
N LEU A 38 -3.46 -12.15 -9.71
CA LEU A 38 -2.28 -11.33 -10.03
C LEU A 38 -2.67 -9.84 -10.10
N ILE A 39 -1.81 -8.99 -9.55
CA ILE A 39 -1.96 -7.54 -9.63
C ILE A 39 -1.38 -7.04 -10.96
N GLN A 40 -2.15 -6.26 -11.72
CA GLN A 40 -1.62 -5.53 -12.88
C GLN A 40 -0.83 -4.32 -12.37
N GLU A 41 0.40 -4.12 -12.86
CA GLU A 41 1.25 -3.02 -12.39
C GLU A 41 0.64 -1.64 -12.66
N GLU A 42 -0.22 -1.53 -13.67
CA GLU A 42 -0.95 -0.31 -14.05
C GLU A 42 -1.90 0.20 -12.96
N ASP A 43 -2.44 -0.72 -12.14
CA ASP A 43 -3.37 -0.40 -11.06
C ASP A 43 -2.63 0.01 -9.76
N ILE A 44 -1.30 -0.13 -9.72
CA ILE A 44 -0.47 0.16 -8.55
C ILE A 44 -0.15 1.66 -8.51
N GLN A 45 -0.50 2.31 -7.41
CA GLN A 45 -0.05 3.67 -7.11
C GLN A 45 1.14 3.67 -6.16
N LYS A 46 1.11 2.81 -5.13
CA LYS A 46 2.17 2.75 -4.12
C LYS A 46 2.30 1.35 -3.54
N ILE A 47 3.55 0.97 -3.25
CA ILE A 47 3.89 -0.30 -2.61
C ILE A 47 4.61 0.02 -1.31
N TYR A 48 4.10 -0.53 -0.21
CA TYR A 48 4.75 -0.50 1.10
C TYR A 48 5.38 -1.87 1.35
N VAL A 49 6.70 -1.90 1.52
CA VAL A 49 7.44 -3.13 1.83
C VAL A 49 7.38 -3.37 3.32
N LEU A 50 7.00 -4.58 3.71
CA LEU A 50 6.89 -4.98 5.10
C LEU A 50 8.19 -5.69 5.48
N GLU A 51 9.10 -5.01 6.18
CA GLU A 51 10.39 -5.56 6.58
C GLU A 51 10.32 -6.43 7.84
N ASP A 52 9.33 -6.21 8.71
CA ASP A 52 9.08 -6.99 9.93
C ASP A 52 7.61 -7.42 10.03
N GLN A 53 7.37 -8.68 10.41
CA GLN A 53 6.03 -9.28 10.45
C GLN A 53 5.14 -8.67 11.53
N GLY A 54 5.71 -8.18 12.63
CA GLY A 54 4.96 -7.50 13.70
C GLY A 54 4.40 -6.16 13.24
N THR A 55 5.28 -5.26 12.78
CA THR A 55 4.90 -3.92 12.28
C THR A 55 4.00 -3.97 11.05
N SER A 56 4.12 -5.02 10.24
CA SER A 56 3.31 -5.25 9.07
C SER A 56 1.80 -5.28 9.36
N ASN A 57 1.44 -6.00 10.43
CA ASN A 57 0.04 -6.26 10.76
C ASN A 57 -0.63 -5.00 11.32
N ASP A 58 0.10 -4.23 12.14
CA ASP A 58 -0.37 -2.96 12.71
C ASP A 58 -0.60 -1.92 11.61
N LEU A 59 0.31 -1.83 10.62
CA LEU A 59 0.15 -0.93 9.48
C LEU A 59 -1.04 -1.32 8.61
N ALA A 60 -1.21 -2.63 8.34
CA ALA A 60 -2.34 -3.14 7.58
C ALA A 60 -3.68 -2.92 8.28
N GLU A 61 -3.70 -2.96 9.63
CA GLU A 61 -4.86 -2.63 10.44
C GLU A 61 -5.18 -1.14 10.40
N LEU A 62 -4.18 -0.28 10.62
CA LEU A 62 -4.34 1.17 10.51
C LEU A 62 -4.89 1.59 9.14
N MET A 63 -4.34 1.04 8.05
CA MET A 63 -4.82 1.33 6.70
C MET A 63 -6.24 0.82 6.42
N ARG A 64 -6.64 -0.27 7.07
CA ARG A 64 -8.00 -0.81 6.97
C ARG A 64 -9.01 0.08 7.71
N GLU A 65 -8.64 0.59 8.87
CA GLU A 65 -9.49 1.48 9.68
C GLU A 65 -9.51 2.92 9.16
N THR A 66 -8.50 3.31 8.38
CA THR A 66 -8.39 4.66 7.80
C THR A 66 -9.26 4.78 6.55
N PRO A 67 -10.19 5.76 6.50
CA PRO A 67 -10.90 6.10 5.27
C PRO A 67 -9.95 6.40 4.10
N GLU A 68 -10.29 5.91 2.91
CA GLU A 68 -9.47 6.06 1.69
C GLU A 68 -9.07 7.51 1.40
N GLU A 69 -9.99 8.45 1.64
CA GLU A 69 -9.78 9.89 1.44
C GLU A 69 -8.56 10.41 2.21
N PHE A 70 -8.36 9.95 3.45
CA PHE A 70 -7.22 10.37 4.26
C PHE A 70 -5.92 9.74 3.79
N LEU A 71 -5.95 8.51 3.28
CA LEU A 71 -4.76 7.86 2.69
C LEU A 71 -4.29 8.61 1.45
N ILE A 72 -5.22 9.02 0.58
CA ILE A 72 -4.94 9.81 -0.61
C ILE A 72 -4.35 11.17 -0.24
N ILE A 73 -5.01 11.91 0.66
CA ILE A 73 -4.53 13.23 1.11
C ILE A 73 -3.14 13.13 1.74
N THR A 74 -2.89 12.08 2.53
CA THR A 74 -1.57 11.85 3.15
C THR A 74 -0.50 11.61 2.09
N ASP A 75 -0.79 10.81 1.06
CA ASP A 75 0.15 10.58 -0.04
C ASP A 75 0.44 11.85 -0.85
N GLU A 76 -0.57 12.71 -1.07
CA GLU A 76 -0.39 14.02 -1.70
C GLU A 76 0.50 14.95 -0.88
N ILE A 77 0.31 15.00 0.45
CA ILE A 77 1.13 15.79 1.36
C ILE A 77 2.58 15.31 1.34
N ILE A 78 2.81 13.99 1.42
CA ILE A 78 4.16 13.40 1.38
C ILE A 78 4.82 13.68 0.02
N SER A 79 4.08 13.51 -1.08
CA SER A 79 4.59 13.78 -2.42
C SER A 79 4.97 15.25 -2.60
N TYR A 80 4.13 16.16 -2.14
CA TYR A 80 4.43 17.59 -2.11
C TYR A 80 5.69 17.89 -1.28
N ALA A 81 5.79 17.31 -0.08
CA ALA A 81 6.95 17.49 0.79
C ALA A 81 8.24 16.97 0.14
N LYS A 82 8.23 15.78 -0.49
CA LYS A 82 9.38 15.21 -1.21
C LYS A 82 9.81 16.09 -2.39
N HIS A 83 8.88 16.72 -3.09
CA HIS A 83 9.20 17.66 -4.16
C HIS A 83 9.74 18.98 -3.65
N ARG A 84 9.25 19.47 -2.50
CA ARG A 84 9.62 20.78 -1.98
C ARG A 84 10.89 20.75 -1.15
N LEU A 85 11.11 19.69 -0.40
CA LEU A 85 12.28 19.47 0.44
C LEU A 85 13.27 18.67 -0.40
N SER A 86 14.42 19.26 -0.74
CA SER A 86 15.53 18.55 -1.41
C SER A 86 16.24 17.58 -0.45
N THR A 87 15.48 16.80 0.31
CA THR A 87 15.91 15.93 1.39
C THR A 87 15.23 14.58 1.29
N HIS A 88 15.92 13.53 1.72
CA HIS A 88 15.31 12.21 1.81
C HIS A 88 14.41 12.14 3.05
N LEU A 89 13.11 11.93 2.85
CA LEU A 89 12.19 11.62 3.95
C LEU A 89 12.40 10.17 4.39
N ASN A 90 12.25 9.90 5.69
CA ASN A 90 12.31 8.55 6.23
C ASN A 90 11.25 7.66 5.56
N GLU A 91 11.60 6.41 5.27
CA GLU A 91 10.73 5.44 4.60
C GLU A 91 9.49 5.03 5.43
N HIS A 92 9.50 5.31 6.74
CA HIS A 92 8.36 5.09 7.63
C HIS A 92 7.33 6.24 7.65
N LEU A 93 7.47 7.24 6.77
CA LEU A 93 6.55 8.38 6.62
C LEU A 93 5.53 8.13 5.49
#